data_AF-A0A482W9V4-F1
#
_entry.id   AF-A0A482W9V4-F1
#
_cell.length_a   1.000
_cell.length_b   1.000
_cell.length_c   1.000
_cell.angle_alpha   90.00
_cell.angle_beta   90.00
_cell.angle_gamma   90.00
#
_symmetry.space_group_name_H-M   'P 1'
#
loop_
_entity.id
_entity.type
_entity.pdbx_description
1 polymer ?
#
loop_
_entity_poly.entity_id
_entity_poly.type
_entity_poly.pdbx_seq_one_letter_code
_entity_poly.pdbx_strand_id
1 'polypeptide(L)' 'MVNDQERCEIIFVYGECRRNFKQAIRILQERYPNVSYSPKVVKKVVFLKILVL' A
#
# COMPACT_ATOMS: atom_id res chain seq x y z
N MET A 1 12.85 -0.87 -5.74
CA MET A 1 12.15 -2.08 -5.25
C MET A 1 11.54 -1.72 -3.92
N VAL A 2 10.29 -2.12 -3.64
CA VAL A 2 9.65 -1.88 -2.34
C VAL A 2 10.29 -2.81 -1.31
N ASN A 3 10.84 -2.25 -0.25
CA ASN A 3 11.43 -3.02 0.85
C ASN A 3 10.34 -3.64 1.75
N ASP A 4 10.72 -4.54 2.65
CA ASP A 4 9.74 -5.26 3.47
C ASP A 4 8.99 -4.36 4.46
N GLN A 5 9.62 -3.28 4.96
CA GLN A 5 8.96 -2.28 5.80
C GLN A 5 7.85 -1.55 5.03
N GLU A 6 8.15 -1.08 3.82
CA GLU A 6 7.18 -0.41 2.95
C GLU A 6 6.02 -1.36 2.57
N ARG A 7 6.30 -2.66 2.37
CA ARG A 7 5.24 -3.65 2.12
C ARG A 7 4.28 -3.76 3.31
N CYS A 8 4.81 -3.86 4.53
CA CYS A 8 3.99 -3.91 5.75
C CYS A 8 3.14 -2.66 5.90
N GLU A 9 3.71 -1.48 5.69
CA GLU A 9 2.97 -0.19 5.74
C GLU A 9 1.85 -0.13 4.70
N ILE A 10 2.12 -0.53 3.45
CA ILE A 10 1.09 -0.57 2.40
C ILE A 10 -0.09 -1.46 2.82
N ILE A 11 0.19 -2.64 3.36
CA ILE A 11 -0.83 -3.60 3.80
C ILE A 11 -1.61 -3.04 4.99
N PHE A 12 -0.91 -2.46 5.96
CA PHE A 12 -1.51 -1.87 7.15
C PHE A 12 -2.47 -0.72 6.78
N VAL A 13 -1.99 0.26 6.00
CA VAL A 13 -2.82 1.39 5.55
C VAL A 13 -3.99 0.91 4.70
N TYR A 14 -3.80 -0.10 3.85
CA TYR A 14 -4.90 -0.69 3.07
C TYR A 14 -5.97 -1.35 3.96
N GLY A 15 -5.57 -2.06 5.02
CA GLY A 15 -6.46 -2.63 6.03
C GLY A 15 -7.27 -1.57 6.77
N GLU A 16 -6.61 -0.54 7.28
CA GLU A 16 -7.22 0.62 7.95
C GLU A 16 -8.22 1.36 7.05
N CYS A 17 -7.93 1.41 5.75
CA CYS A 17 -8.83 1.99 4.74
C CYS A 17 -10.03 1.08 4.40
N ARG A 18 -10.32 0.04 5.20
CA ARG A 18 -11.37 -0.96 4.90
C ARG A 18 -11.25 -1.53 3.48
N ARG A 19 -10.01 -1.77 3.04
CA ARG A 19 -9.69 -2.26 1.68
C ARG A 19 -10.04 -1.26 0.56
N ASN A 20 -10.25 0.02 0.88
CA ASN A 20 -10.41 1.08 -0.11
C ASN A 20 -9.05 1.50 -0.69
N PHE A 21 -8.84 1.11 -1.94
CA PHE A 21 -7.57 1.34 -2.63
C PHE A 21 -7.25 2.82 -2.88
N LYS A 22 -8.26 3.63 -3.24
CA LYS A 22 -8.06 5.05 -3.55
C LYS A 22 -7.70 5.84 -2.29
N GLN A 23 -8.34 5.50 -1.18
CA GLN A 23 -8.04 6.12 0.12
C GLN A 23 -6.65 5.71 0.60
N ALA A 24 -6.28 4.43 0.48
CA ALA A 24 -4.98 3.94 0.90
C ALA A 24 -3.82 4.61 0.16
N ILE A 25 -3.93 4.78 -1.16
CA ILE A 25 -2.92 5.52 -1.94
C ILE A 25 -2.77 6.95 -1.45
N ARG A 26 -3.89 7.65 -1.23
CA ARG A 26 -3.86 9.03 -0.78
C ARG A 26 -3.13 9.16 0.57
N ILE A 27 -3.46 8.29 1.53
CA ILE A 27 -2.82 8.29 2.85
C ILE A 27 -1.32 7.96 2.75
N LEU A 28 -0.94 7.00 1.89
CA LEU A 28 0.46 6.65 1.66
C LEU A 28 1.25 7.83 1.06
N GLN A 29 0.66 8.56 0.12
CA GLN A 29 1.26 9.77 -0.46
C GLN A 29 1.37 10.91 0.55
N GLU A 30 0.37 11.08 1.43
CA GLU A 30 0.39 12.09 2.49
C GLU A 30 1.43 11.78 3.58
N ARG A 31 1.59 10.51 3.99
CA ARG A 31 2.61 10.09 4.99
C ARG A 31 4.03 10.12 4.44
N TYR A 32 4.19 9.77 3.17
CA TYR A 32 5.49 9.59 2.56
C TYR A 32 5.58 10.39 1.25
N PRO A 33 5.57 11.74 1.32
CA PRO A 33 5.57 12.59 0.13
C PRO A 33 6.83 12.41 -0.74
N ASN A 34 7.94 11.98 -0.12
CA ASN A 34 9.20 11.68 -0.81
C ASN A 34 9.20 10.30 -1.48
N VAL A 35 8.23 9.44 -1.16
CA VAL A 35 8.09 8.11 -1.73
C VAL A 35 6.95 8.15 -2.74
N SER A 36 7.30 8.16 -4.02
CA SER A 36 6.30 8.09 -5.08
C SER A 36 5.70 6.68 -5.17
N TYR A 37 4.71 6.39 -4.32
CA TYR A 37 3.95 5.15 -4.40
C TYR A 37 3.09 5.15 -5.65
N SER A 38 3.58 4.46 -6.69
CA SER A 38 2.77 4.25 -7.89
C SER A 38 1.58 3.33 -7.56
N PRO A 39 0.39 3.56 -8.14
CA PRO A 39 -0.77 2.68 -7.95
C PRO A 39 -0.48 1.22 -8.33
N LYS A 40 0.37 0.98 -9.34
CA LYS A 40 0.78 -0.38 -9.74
C LYS A 40 1.50 -1.12 -8.61
N VAL A 41 2.37 -0.42 -7.90
CA VAL A 41 3.13 -0.98 -6.78
C VAL A 41 2.20 -1.35 -5.62
N VAL A 42 1.33 -0.43 -5.22
CA VAL A 42 0.36 -0.66 -4.13
C VAL A 42 -0.56 -1.84 -4.47
N LYS A 43 -1.07 -1.91 -5.72
CA LYS A 43 -1.88 -3.06 -6.17
C LYS A 43 -1.10 -4.37 -6.06
N LYS A 44 0.14 -4.40 -6.54
CA LYS A 44 0.96 -5.63 -6.53
C LYS A 44 1.18 -6.15 -5.11
N VAL A 45 1.50 -5.27 -4.16
CA VAL A 45 1.71 -5.65 -2.75
C VAL A 45 0.43 -6.17 -2.11
N VAL A 46 -0.69 -5.47 -2.30
CA VAL A 46 -1.99 -5.85 -1.73
C VAL A 46 -2.50 -7.16 -2.31
N PHE A 47 -2.44 -7.35 -3.64
CA PHE A 47 -2.89 -8.58 -4.30
C PHE A 47 -2.02 -9.79 -3.95
N LEU A 48 -0.70 -9.63 -3.88
CA LEU A 48 0.21 -10.73 -3.50
C LEU A 48 -0.05 -11.25 -2.09
N LYS A 49 -0.55 -10.40 -1.17
CA LYS A 49 -0.85 -10.81 0.21
C LYS A 49 -2.27 -11.35 0.38
N ILE A 50 -3.25 -10.86 -0.38
CA ILE A 50 -4.62 -11.40 -0.36
C ILE A 50 -4.68 -12.81 -0.96
N LEU A 51 -3.83 -13.15 -1.95
CA LEU A 51 -3.78 -14.50 -2.52
C LEU A 51 -3.20 -15.55 -1.55
N VAL A 52 -2.56 -15.11 -0.46
CA VAL A 52 -1.84 -15.98 0.49
C VAL A 52 -2.60 -16.10 1.84
N LEU A 53 -3.80 -15.53 1.94
CA LEU A 53 -4.74 -15.64 3.06
C LEU A 53 -6.04 -16.29 2.59
#